data_AF-A0A1H8U4L7-F1
#
_entry.id   AF-A0A1H8U4L7-F1
#
_cell.length_a   1.000
_cell.length_b   1.000
_cell.length_c   1.000
_cell.angle_alpha   90.00
_cell.angle_beta   90.00
_cell.angle_gamma   90.00
#
_symmetry.space_group_name_H-M   'P 1'
#
loop_
_entity.id
_entity.type
_entity.pdbx_description
1 polymer ?
#
loop_
_entity_poly.entity_id
_entity_poly.type
_entity_poly.pdbx_seq_one_letter_code
_entity_poly.pdbx_strand_id
1 'polypeptide(L)'
;MLHEKIKQATAHLHDQLEQKMFVGQIMDGSLTFEQYLTLLNVNYVTHFAVEDFLFSALSDDLRQKLDIESRIKLPALIRDLEGINSATGGSPQNTPDFIDLDSDAAILGAMYVLEGATLGGNVIVKRLKTNGHLLPYNLNYHYYQVYGDQLGLKWKQFLDVLNALPEAEHEAAIQNAVSLFEYMANTKVATTTVTLVPPEV
;
A
#
# COMPACT_ATOMS: atom_id res chain seq x y z
N MET A 1 -15.27 15.75 8.34
CA MET A 1 -15.29 14.47 7.61
C MET A 1 -14.24 13.56 8.24
N LEU A 2 -14.50 12.25 8.32
CA LEU A 2 -13.61 11.30 9.00
C LEU A 2 -12.21 11.25 8.38
N HIS A 3 -12.09 11.24 7.05
CA HIS A 3 -10.79 11.17 6.38
C HIS A 3 -9.82 12.30 6.78
N GLU A 4 -10.32 13.53 7.00
CA GLU A 4 -9.50 14.63 7.49
C GLU A 4 -9.04 14.41 8.94
N LYS A 5 -9.88 13.80 9.79
CA LYS A 5 -9.50 13.41 11.15
C LYS A 5 -8.38 12.35 11.12
N ILE A 6 -8.50 11.32 10.27
CA ILE A 6 -7.47 10.30 10.09
C ILE A 6 -6.18 10.93 9.56
N LYS A 7 -6.27 11.78 8.53
CA LYS A 7 -5.11 12.49 7.97
C LYS A 7 -4.39 13.33 9.04
N GLN A 8 -5.13 14.04 9.87
CA GLN A 8 -4.55 14.83 10.96
C GLN A 8 -3.88 13.95 12.01
N ALA A 9 -4.54 12.86 12.42
CA ALA A 9 -4.01 11.93 13.42
C ALA A 9 -2.75 11.18 12.94
N THR A 10 -2.65 10.92 11.63
CA THR A 10 -1.56 10.16 11.02
C THR A 10 -0.47 11.03 10.39
N ALA A 11 -0.57 12.36 10.44
CA ALA A 11 0.33 13.28 9.73
C ALA A 11 1.82 13.03 10.06
N HIS A 12 2.18 12.91 11.35
CA HIS A 12 3.56 12.66 11.73
C HIS A 12 4.07 11.29 11.26
N LEU A 13 3.22 10.26 11.30
CA LEU A 13 3.57 8.92 10.84
C LEU A 13 3.74 8.88 9.31
N HIS A 14 2.87 9.61 8.60
CA HIS A 14 2.98 9.80 7.16
C HIS A 14 4.33 10.44 6.79
N ASP A 15 4.70 11.54 7.44
CA ASP A 15 5.99 12.23 7.18
C ASP A 15 7.20 11.33 7.43
N GLN A 16 7.15 10.51 8.50
CA GLN A 16 8.20 9.52 8.77
C GLN A 16 8.25 8.44 7.69
N LEU A 17 7.09 7.94 7.27
CA LEU A 17 7.01 6.91 6.25
C LEU A 17 7.47 7.44 4.89
N GLU A 18 7.20 8.69 4.52
CA GLU A 18 7.72 9.29 3.28
C GLU A 18 9.25 9.24 3.19
N GLN A 19 9.93 9.53 4.31
CA GLN A 19 11.40 9.45 4.37
C GLN A 19 11.89 8.01 4.21
N LYS A 20 11.27 7.07 4.93
CA LYS A 20 11.59 5.64 4.83
C LYS A 20 11.32 5.06 3.43
N MET A 21 10.30 5.58 2.75
CA MET A 21 9.88 5.15 1.42
C MET A 21 10.55 5.95 0.30
N PHE A 22 11.59 6.73 0.62
CA PHE A 22 12.44 7.44 -0.32
C PHE A 22 11.66 8.35 -1.30
N VAL A 23 10.58 8.97 -0.82
CA VAL A 23 9.70 9.80 -1.67
C VAL A 23 10.48 10.95 -2.30
N GLY A 24 11.41 11.57 -1.56
CA GLY A 24 12.31 12.60 -2.10
C GLY A 24 13.14 12.09 -3.30
N GLN A 25 13.75 10.91 -3.16
CA GLN A 25 14.59 10.29 -4.19
C GLN A 25 13.77 9.81 -5.41
N ILE A 26 12.50 9.45 -5.20
CA ILE A 26 11.58 9.21 -6.31
C ILE A 26 11.38 10.50 -7.10
N MET A 27 11.12 11.61 -6.41
CA MET A 27 10.76 12.88 -7.07
C MET A 27 11.93 13.56 -7.77
N ASP A 28 13.13 13.50 -7.21
CA ASP A 28 14.35 14.06 -7.81
C ASP A 28 15.03 13.13 -8.82
N GLY A 29 14.60 11.87 -8.92
CA GLY A 29 15.12 10.89 -9.87
C GLY A 29 16.43 10.21 -9.44
N SER A 30 16.82 10.32 -8.17
CA SER A 30 18.04 9.71 -7.62
C SER A 30 17.84 8.32 -7.02
N LEU A 31 16.59 7.83 -6.89
CA LEU A 31 16.27 6.53 -6.27
C LEU A 31 17.10 5.40 -6.89
N THR A 32 17.79 4.63 -6.06
CA THR A 32 18.53 3.44 -6.51
C THR A 32 17.62 2.22 -6.63
N PHE A 33 18.09 1.19 -7.33
CA PHE A 33 17.37 -0.07 -7.41
C PHE A 33 17.15 -0.74 -6.04
N GLU A 34 18.14 -0.69 -5.14
CA GLU A 34 18.03 -1.25 -3.78
C GLU A 34 16.99 -0.51 -2.92
N GLN A 35 16.89 0.81 -3.08
CA GLN A 35 15.84 1.60 -2.45
C GLN A 35 14.47 1.27 -3.05
N TYR A 36 14.38 1.06 -4.37
CA TYR A 36 13.16 0.59 -5.02
C TYR A 36 12.74 -0.81 -4.58
N LEU A 37 13.69 -1.72 -4.35
CA LEU A 37 13.39 -3.03 -3.78
C LEU A 37 12.87 -2.90 -2.35
N THR A 38 13.43 -1.98 -1.57
CA THR A 38 13.02 -1.71 -0.18
C THR A 38 11.56 -1.24 -0.11
N LEU A 39 11.17 -0.22 -0.88
CA LEU A 39 9.78 0.26 -0.92
C LEU A 39 8.81 -0.83 -1.41
N LEU A 40 9.22 -1.63 -2.39
CA LEU A 40 8.37 -2.70 -2.91
C LEU A 40 8.14 -3.78 -1.85
N ASN A 41 9.18 -4.16 -1.11
CA ASN A 41 9.08 -5.13 -0.03
C ASN A 41 8.27 -4.61 1.17
N VAL A 42 8.42 -3.34 1.56
CA VAL A 42 7.61 -2.76 2.65
C VAL A 42 6.13 -2.82 2.28
N ASN A 43 5.77 -2.43 1.05
CA ASN A 43 4.40 -2.54 0.57
C ASN A 43 3.96 -4.01 0.51
N TYR A 44 4.76 -4.91 -0.07
CA TYR A 44 4.44 -6.33 -0.14
C TYR A 44 4.15 -6.94 1.23
N VAL A 45 5.06 -6.77 2.20
CA VAL A 45 4.90 -7.31 3.56
C VAL A 45 3.65 -6.74 4.23
N THR A 46 3.39 -5.45 4.06
CA THR A 46 2.19 -4.80 4.59
C THR A 46 0.92 -5.39 4.00
N HIS A 47 0.78 -5.38 2.67
CA HIS A 47 -0.40 -5.90 1.98
C HIS A 47 -0.59 -7.39 2.26
N PHE A 48 0.49 -8.17 2.25
CA PHE A 48 0.48 -9.58 2.59
C PHE A 48 -0.06 -9.82 3.99
N ALA A 49 0.38 -9.04 4.98
CA ALA A 49 -0.02 -9.22 6.38
C ALA A 49 -1.51 -8.91 6.66
N VAL A 50 -2.15 -8.04 5.88
CA VAL A 50 -3.47 -7.50 6.25
C VAL A 50 -4.59 -7.66 5.22
N GLU A 51 -4.31 -7.70 3.90
CA GLU A 51 -5.40 -7.60 2.90
C GLU A 51 -6.46 -8.68 3.05
N ASP A 52 -6.05 -9.96 3.16
CA ASP A 52 -6.99 -11.08 3.25
C ASP A 52 -7.88 -11.01 4.50
N PHE A 53 -7.28 -10.66 5.65
CA PHE A 53 -8.00 -10.52 6.91
C PHE A 53 -8.97 -9.34 6.90
N LEU A 54 -8.52 -8.16 6.43
CA LEU A 54 -9.36 -6.97 6.34
C LEU A 54 -10.56 -7.23 5.42
N PHE A 55 -10.31 -7.80 4.24
CA PHE A 55 -11.35 -8.00 3.24
C PHE A 55 -12.32 -9.12 3.58
N SER A 56 -11.87 -10.14 4.31
CA SER A 56 -12.73 -11.24 4.78
C SER A 56 -13.55 -10.87 6.02
N ALA A 57 -13.05 -9.97 6.86
CA ALA A 57 -13.75 -9.50 8.06
C ALA A 57 -14.77 -8.38 7.78
N LEU A 58 -14.63 -7.68 6.65
CA LEU A 58 -15.54 -6.61 6.25
C LEU A 58 -16.94 -7.16 5.94
N SER A 59 -17.99 -6.45 6.35
CA SER A 59 -19.37 -6.87 6.05
C SER A 59 -19.66 -6.99 4.55
N ASP A 60 -20.53 -7.93 4.17
CA ASP A 60 -20.86 -8.20 2.76
C ASP A 60 -21.42 -6.97 2.02
N ASP A 61 -22.20 -6.12 2.71
CA ASP A 61 -22.71 -4.86 2.14
C ASP A 61 -21.56 -3.93 1.73
N LEU A 62 -20.59 -3.73 2.63
CA LEU A 62 -19.43 -2.90 2.33
C LEU A 62 -18.51 -3.55 1.29
N ARG A 63 -18.36 -4.87 1.32
CA ARG A 63 -17.59 -5.60 0.31
C ARG A 63 -18.15 -5.37 -1.10
N GLN A 64 -19.47 -5.44 -1.24
CA GLN A 64 -20.16 -5.14 -2.50
C GLN A 64 -20.06 -3.65 -2.85
N LYS A 65 -20.35 -2.76 -1.90
CA LYS A 65 -20.37 -1.30 -2.11
C LYS A 65 -19.01 -0.74 -2.53
N LEU A 66 -17.92 -1.34 -2.06
CA LEU A 66 -16.55 -0.95 -2.39
C LEU A 66 -15.96 -1.73 -3.57
N ASP A 67 -16.62 -2.78 -4.07
CA ASP A 67 -16.06 -3.66 -5.11
C ASP A 67 -14.67 -4.18 -4.69
N ILE A 68 -14.59 -4.87 -3.54
CA ILE A 68 -13.32 -5.21 -2.87
C ILE A 68 -12.37 -6.02 -3.76
N GLU A 69 -12.88 -6.91 -4.60
CA GLU A 69 -12.07 -7.69 -5.54
C GLU A 69 -11.23 -6.79 -6.46
N SER A 70 -11.76 -5.61 -6.81
CA SER A 70 -11.07 -4.61 -7.62
C SER A 70 -10.08 -3.74 -6.84
N ARG A 71 -9.94 -3.94 -5.52
CA ARG A 71 -9.09 -3.18 -4.60
C ARG A 71 -7.93 -3.98 -4.02
N ILE A 72 -7.86 -5.27 -4.31
CA ILE A 72 -6.76 -6.15 -3.91
C ILE A 72 -5.48 -5.72 -4.64
N LYS A 73 -4.43 -5.37 -3.90
CA LYS A 73 -3.15 -4.88 -4.46
C LYS A 73 -2.04 -5.91 -4.36
N LEU A 74 -2.17 -6.90 -3.46
CA LEU A 74 -1.16 -7.94 -3.27
C LEU A 74 -0.75 -8.67 -4.56
N PRO A 75 -1.67 -9.06 -5.48
CA PRO A 75 -1.27 -9.67 -6.75
C PRO A 75 -0.44 -8.76 -7.67
N ALA A 76 -0.57 -7.43 -7.56
CA ALA A 76 0.26 -6.51 -8.32
C ALA A 76 1.68 -6.43 -7.74
N LEU A 77 1.81 -6.44 -6.41
CA LEU A 77 3.09 -6.49 -5.70
C LEU A 77 3.85 -7.78 -5.95
N ILE A 78 3.15 -8.92 -5.93
CA ILE A 78 3.72 -10.24 -6.24
C ILE A 78 4.31 -10.22 -7.66
N ARG A 79 3.55 -9.73 -8.65
CA ARG A 79 4.04 -9.63 -10.03
C ARG A 79 5.26 -8.73 -10.18
N ASP A 80 5.30 -7.60 -9.49
CA ASP A 80 6.46 -6.71 -9.51
C ASP A 80 7.71 -7.38 -8.88
N LEU A 81 7.55 -8.12 -7.78
CA LEU A 81 8.64 -8.86 -7.13
C LEU A 81 9.12 -10.07 -7.95
N GLU A 82 8.20 -10.84 -8.53
CA GLU A 82 8.51 -11.94 -9.43
C GLU A 82 9.25 -11.45 -10.68
N GLY A 83 8.86 -10.29 -11.22
CA GLY A 83 9.51 -9.67 -12.38
C GLY A 83 10.99 -9.31 -12.14
N ILE A 84 11.42 -9.23 -10.89
CA ILE A 84 12.82 -9.01 -10.50
C ILE A 84 13.43 -10.24 -9.80
N ASN A 85 12.85 -11.43 -9.97
CA ASN A 85 13.31 -12.67 -9.36
C ASN A 85 13.46 -12.59 -7.83
N SER A 86 12.66 -11.76 -7.17
CA SER A 86 12.58 -11.71 -5.72
C SER A 86 11.63 -12.78 -5.21
N ALA A 87 11.96 -13.42 -4.09
CA ALA A 87 11.13 -14.47 -3.53
C ALA A 87 9.81 -13.90 -3.01
N THR A 88 8.70 -14.45 -3.50
CA THR A 88 7.34 -14.20 -3.04
C THR A 88 6.72 -15.50 -2.53
N GLY A 89 5.68 -15.39 -1.70
CA GLY A 89 4.84 -16.54 -1.34
C GLY A 89 4.69 -16.83 0.14
N GLY A 90 3.87 -17.84 0.42
CA GLY A 90 3.33 -18.17 1.73
C GLY A 90 1.90 -17.66 1.90
N SER A 91 1.33 -17.94 3.07
CA SER A 91 0.15 -17.26 3.60
C SER A 91 0.55 -16.64 4.93
N PRO A 92 -0.03 -15.51 5.34
CA PRO A 92 0.12 -15.04 6.71
C PRO A 92 -0.25 -16.18 7.65
N GLN A 93 0.65 -16.55 8.55
CA GLN A 93 0.40 -17.70 9.43
C GLN A 93 -0.60 -17.37 10.54
N ASN A 94 -0.69 -16.08 10.91
CA ASN A 94 -1.53 -15.62 12.00
C ASN A 94 -2.27 -14.34 11.60
N THR A 95 -3.47 -14.17 12.14
CA THR A 95 -4.19 -12.89 12.12
C THR A 95 -3.31 -11.79 12.72
N PRO A 96 -3.22 -10.60 12.08
CA PRO A 96 -2.43 -9.50 12.61
C PRO A 96 -3.00 -9.04 13.96
N ASP A 97 -2.19 -9.12 15.01
CA ASP A 97 -2.57 -8.69 16.37
C ASP A 97 -2.53 -7.16 16.55
N PHE A 98 -1.94 -6.44 15.61
CA PHE A 98 -1.86 -4.98 15.59
C PHE A 98 -3.04 -4.31 14.86
N ILE A 99 -3.94 -5.09 14.25
CA ILE A 99 -5.13 -4.59 13.55
C ILE A 99 -6.37 -5.13 14.24
N ASP A 100 -7.28 -4.22 14.59
CA ASP A 100 -8.62 -4.58 15.04
C ASP A 100 -9.48 -4.98 13.82
N LEU A 101 -10.11 -6.16 13.89
CA LEU A 101 -10.98 -6.72 12.86
C LEU A 101 -12.44 -6.85 13.35
N ASP A 102 -12.75 -6.36 14.55
CA ASP A 102 -14.05 -6.54 15.20
C ASP A 102 -15.11 -5.56 14.66
N SER A 103 -14.72 -4.54 13.89
CA SER A 103 -15.65 -3.58 13.30
C SER A 103 -15.27 -3.12 11.90
N ASP A 104 -16.29 -2.89 11.07
CA ASP A 104 -16.14 -2.30 9.74
C ASP A 104 -15.42 -0.94 9.78
N ALA A 105 -15.66 -0.12 10.81
CA ALA A 105 -15.00 1.16 10.97
C ALA A 105 -13.48 1.01 11.15
N ALA A 106 -13.03 0.08 12.01
CA ALA A 106 -11.63 -0.21 12.20
C ALA A 106 -10.99 -0.71 10.88
N ILE A 107 -11.65 -1.64 10.18
CA ILE A 107 -11.18 -2.19 8.90
C ILE A 107 -11.05 -1.08 7.85
N LEU A 108 -12.06 -0.22 7.71
CA LEU A 108 -12.03 0.93 6.80
C LEU A 108 -10.92 1.92 7.16
N GLY A 109 -10.58 2.07 8.43
CA GLY A 109 -9.41 2.82 8.91
C GLY A 109 -8.09 2.29 8.35
N ALA A 110 -7.86 0.98 8.44
CA ALA A 110 -6.68 0.35 7.86
C ALA A 110 -6.69 0.45 6.31
N MET A 111 -7.85 0.22 5.69
CA MET A 111 -8.01 0.39 4.24
C MET A 111 -7.69 1.82 3.78
N TYR A 112 -7.96 2.86 4.57
CA TYR A 112 -7.62 4.24 4.21
C TYR A 112 -6.12 4.41 3.95
N VAL A 113 -5.27 3.74 4.73
CA VAL A 113 -3.81 3.76 4.53
C VAL A 113 -3.43 3.01 3.25
N LEU A 114 -4.00 1.83 3.03
CA LEU A 114 -3.71 1.01 1.83
C LEU A 114 -4.17 1.67 0.53
N GLU A 115 -5.35 2.28 0.53
CA GLU A 115 -5.89 3.05 -0.59
C GLU A 115 -5.06 4.31 -0.81
N GLY A 116 -4.76 5.04 0.28
CA GLY A 116 -3.97 6.27 0.29
C GLY A 116 -2.56 6.09 -0.29
N ALA A 117 -1.90 4.98 0.02
CA ALA A 117 -0.55 4.65 -0.47
C ALA A 117 -0.45 4.61 -2.01
N THR A 118 -1.57 4.39 -2.70
CA THR A 118 -1.62 4.32 -4.17
C THR A 118 -1.96 5.64 -4.86
N LEU A 119 -2.37 6.69 -4.12
CA LEU A 119 -2.87 7.94 -4.72
C LEU A 119 -1.82 8.68 -5.54
N GLY A 120 -0.57 8.63 -5.11
CA GLY A 120 0.57 9.17 -5.85
C GLY A 120 1.00 8.31 -7.05
N GLY A 121 0.40 7.14 -7.27
CA GLY A 121 0.89 6.10 -8.18
C GLY A 121 1.13 6.59 -9.61
N ASN A 122 0.21 7.39 -10.17
CA ASN A 122 0.35 7.94 -11.52
C ASN A 122 1.52 8.95 -11.65
N VAL A 123 1.88 9.66 -10.57
CA VAL A 123 3.04 10.56 -10.54
C VAL A 123 4.31 9.76 -10.28
N ILE A 124 4.29 8.87 -9.29
CA ILE A 124 5.40 8.00 -8.91
C ILE A 124 5.84 7.18 -10.11
N VAL A 125 4.94 6.49 -10.80
CA VAL A 125 5.30 5.65 -11.95
C VAL A 125 5.94 6.45 -13.09
N LYS A 126 5.49 7.69 -13.33
CA LYS A 126 6.12 8.56 -14.34
C LYS A 126 7.57 8.87 -13.97
N ARG A 127 7.84 9.15 -12.69
CA ARG A 127 9.20 9.39 -12.19
C ARG A 127 10.07 8.14 -12.29
N LEU A 128 9.56 7.00 -11.82
CA LEU A 128 10.27 5.72 -11.85
C LEU A 128 10.65 5.32 -13.27
N LYS A 129 9.74 5.46 -14.25
CA LYS A 129 9.99 5.17 -15.68
C LYS A 129 11.08 6.03 -16.32
N THR A 130 11.38 7.19 -15.75
CA THR A 130 12.43 8.11 -16.25
C THR A 130 13.71 8.07 -15.42
N ASN A 131 13.74 7.29 -14.33
CA ASN A 131 14.91 7.21 -13.46
C ASN A 131 16.01 6.35 -14.10
N GLY A 132 17.16 6.97 -14.38
CA GLY A 132 18.29 6.33 -15.02
C GLY A 132 18.88 5.13 -14.26
N HIS A 133 18.73 5.09 -12.93
CA HIS A 133 19.16 3.95 -12.10
C HIS A 133 18.20 2.76 -12.20
N LEU A 134 16.97 2.95 -12.69
CA LEU A 134 15.97 1.88 -12.81
C LEU A 134 15.78 1.40 -14.25
N LEU A 135 16.10 2.22 -15.26
CA LEU A 135 15.98 1.87 -16.68
C LEU A 135 16.61 0.50 -17.04
N PRO A 136 17.81 0.13 -16.55
CA PRO A 136 18.41 -1.16 -16.89
C PRO A 136 17.61 -2.39 -16.44
N TYR A 137 16.68 -2.22 -15.49
CA TYR A 137 15.92 -3.31 -14.88
C TYR A 137 14.59 -3.60 -15.59
N ASN A 138 14.17 -2.77 -16.55
CA ASN A 138 12.93 -2.94 -17.34
C ASN A 138 11.68 -3.30 -16.51
N LEU A 139 11.44 -2.53 -15.45
CA LEU A 139 10.40 -2.78 -14.45
C LEU A 139 8.99 -2.41 -14.96
N ASN A 140 7.96 -3.16 -14.50
CA ASN A 140 6.58 -2.96 -14.91
C ASN A 140 5.77 -2.01 -14.01
N TYR A 141 6.10 -1.92 -12.71
CA TYR A 141 5.45 -1.05 -11.73
C TYR A 141 3.94 -1.30 -11.56
N HIS A 142 3.51 -2.56 -11.61
CA HIS A 142 2.11 -2.98 -11.50
C HIS A 142 1.43 -2.41 -10.25
N TYR A 143 2.09 -2.38 -9.10
CA TYR A 143 1.51 -1.86 -7.85
C TYR A 143 1.10 -0.39 -7.98
N TYR A 144 1.98 0.47 -8.48
CA TYR A 144 1.67 1.90 -8.66
C TYR A 144 0.67 2.18 -9.78
N GLN A 145 0.43 1.20 -10.65
CA GLN A 145 -0.56 1.28 -11.73
C GLN A 145 -1.82 0.45 -11.45
N VAL A 146 -2.00 -0.07 -10.23
CA VAL A 146 -3.09 -1.02 -9.88
C VAL A 146 -4.47 -0.49 -10.25
N TYR A 147 -4.68 0.83 -10.17
CA TYR A 147 -5.92 1.49 -10.57
C TYR A 147 -5.85 2.24 -11.90
N GLY A 148 -4.65 2.59 -12.38
CA GLY A 148 -4.46 3.40 -13.57
C GLY A 148 -5.37 4.64 -13.60
N ASP A 149 -6.22 4.73 -14.63
CA ASP A 149 -7.14 5.85 -14.84
C ASP A 149 -8.34 5.84 -13.87
N GLN A 150 -8.60 4.72 -13.18
CA GLN A 150 -9.69 4.60 -12.20
C GLN A 150 -9.32 5.10 -10.80
N LEU A 151 -8.06 5.48 -10.57
CA LEU A 151 -7.55 5.86 -9.24
C LEU A 151 -8.44 6.91 -8.56
N GLY A 152 -8.73 8.02 -9.25
CA GLY A 152 -9.53 9.11 -8.69
C GLY A 152 -10.97 8.68 -8.35
N LEU A 153 -11.57 7.83 -9.19
CA LEU A 153 -12.91 7.30 -8.98
C LEU A 153 -12.96 6.37 -7.77
N LYS A 154 -12.03 5.41 -7.68
CA LYS A 154 -11.96 4.44 -6.58
C LYS A 154 -11.68 5.11 -5.24
N TRP A 155 -10.82 6.13 -5.24
CA TRP A 155 -10.55 6.93 -4.05
C TRP A 155 -11.79 7.68 -3.58
N LYS A 156 -12.48 8.38 -4.49
CA LYS A 156 -13.71 9.10 -4.16
C LYS A 156 -14.77 8.17 -3.59
N GLN A 157 -15.03 7.03 -4.25
CA GLN A 157 -15.98 6.02 -3.76
C GLN A 157 -15.62 5.53 -2.36
N PHE A 158 -14.34 5.28 -2.11
CA PHE A 158 -13.87 4.85 -0.80
C PHE A 158 -14.10 5.93 0.27
N LEU A 159 -13.76 7.19 -0.02
CA LEU A 159 -14.02 8.30 0.89
C LEU A 159 -15.51 8.52 1.15
N ASP A 160 -16.38 8.32 0.16
CA ASP A 160 -17.83 8.44 0.34
C ASP A 160 -18.33 7.39 1.36
N VAL A 161 -17.79 6.16 1.33
CA VAL A 161 -18.09 5.11 2.32
C VAL A 161 -17.52 5.46 3.69
N LEU A 162 -16.23 5.78 3.76
CA LEU A 162 -15.54 6.08 5.01
C LEU A 162 -16.18 7.25 5.76
N ASN A 163 -16.56 8.31 5.05
CA ASN A 163 -17.16 9.49 5.67
C ASN A 163 -18.63 9.33 6.05
N ALA A 164 -19.28 8.24 5.63
CA ALA A 164 -20.64 7.92 6.04
C ALA A 164 -20.69 7.20 7.40
N LEU A 165 -19.53 6.82 7.97
CA LEU A 165 -19.47 6.21 9.30
C LEU A 165 -20.02 7.13 10.39
N PRO A 166 -20.73 6.60 11.40
CA PRO A 166 -21.16 7.38 12.56
C PRO A 166 -19.97 7.95 13.33
N GLU A 167 -20.14 9.13 13.92
CA GLU A 167 -19.06 9.78 14.69
C GLU A 167 -18.57 8.94 15.87
N ALA A 168 -19.44 8.12 16.47
CA ALA A 168 -19.09 7.19 17.54
C ALA A 168 -18.07 6.11 17.14
N GLU A 169 -17.93 5.83 15.85
CA GLU A 169 -17.03 4.80 15.31
C GLU A 169 -15.73 5.37 14.74
N HIS A 170 -15.61 6.70 14.66
CA HIS A 170 -14.44 7.37 14.09
C HIS A 170 -13.13 7.00 14.78
N GLU A 171 -13.15 6.83 16.10
CA GLU A 171 -11.95 6.50 16.87
C GLU A 171 -11.37 5.14 16.47
N ALA A 172 -12.22 4.14 16.24
CA ALA A 172 -11.79 2.82 15.79
C ALA A 172 -11.09 2.89 14.42
N ALA A 173 -11.66 3.67 13.49
CA ALA A 173 -11.04 3.90 12.18
C ALA A 173 -9.69 4.62 12.28
N ILE A 174 -9.59 5.64 13.14
CA ILE A 174 -8.34 6.38 13.36
C ILE A 174 -7.28 5.47 13.96
N GLN A 175 -7.62 4.69 14.98
CA GLN A 175 -6.68 3.81 15.66
C GLN A 175 -6.10 2.76 14.71
N ASN A 176 -6.91 2.12 13.86
CA ASN A 176 -6.41 1.15 12.90
C ASN A 176 -5.55 1.79 11.80
N ALA A 177 -5.89 3.01 11.37
CA ALA A 177 -5.03 3.74 10.43
C ALA A 177 -3.65 4.01 11.06
N VAL A 178 -3.62 4.45 12.32
CA VAL A 178 -2.38 4.66 13.09
C VAL A 178 -1.58 3.36 13.21
N SER A 179 -2.22 2.27 13.65
CA SER A 179 -1.54 0.96 13.82
C SER A 179 -0.92 0.45 12.52
N LEU A 180 -1.60 0.62 11.39
CA LEU A 180 -1.08 0.20 10.10
C LEU A 180 0.11 1.07 9.65
N PHE A 181 0.05 2.39 9.86
CA PHE A 181 1.19 3.27 9.62
C PHE A 181 2.40 2.88 10.49
N GLU A 182 2.19 2.60 11.77
CA GLU A 182 3.24 2.15 12.68
C GLU A 182 3.85 0.82 12.23
N TYR A 183 3.02 -0.12 11.78
CA TYR A 183 3.49 -1.38 11.22
C TYR A 183 4.38 -1.16 9.98
N MET A 184 3.93 -0.33 9.03
CA MET A 184 4.72 0.02 7.84
C MET A 184 6.05 0.68 8.22
N ALA A 185 6.00 1.64 9.14
CA ALA A 185 7.17 2.36 9.62
C ALA A 185 8.18 1.44 10.33
N ASN A 186 7.71 0.41 11.04
CA ASN A 186 8.56 -0.53 11.76
C ASN A 186 8.95 -1.79 10.96
N THR A 187 8.33 -2.02 9.79
CA THR A 187 8.62 -3.17 8.93
C THR A 187 10.10 -3.17 8.52
N LYS A 188 10.83 -4.20 8.92
CA LYS A 188 12.23 -4.42 8.50
C LYS A 188 12.22 -5.35 7.31
N VAL A 189 12.75 -4.89 6.18
CA VAL A 189 12.93 -5.71 4.99
C VAL A 189 14.38 -6.12 4.90
N ALA A 190 14.64 -7.41 4.65
CA ALA A 190 15.99 -7.88 4.40
C ALA A 190 16.44 -7.37 3.02
N THR A 191 17.67 -6.87 2.92
CA THR A 191 18.26 -6.52 1.63
C THR A 191 18.59 -7.81 0.89
N THR A 192 17.74 -8.23 -0.04
CA THR A 192 18.05 -9.35 -0.93
C THR A 192 18.82 -8.82 -2.12
N THR A 193 20.02 -9.35 -2.34
CA THR A 193 20.76 -9.12 -3.58
C THR A 193 20.04 -9.84 -4.71
N VAL A 194 19.33 -9.08 -5.55
CA VAL A 194 18.73 -9.60 -6.78
C VAL A 194 19.83 -9.72 -7.83
N THR A 195 20.11 -10.94 -8.28
CA THR A 195 20.93 -11.18 -9.47
C THR A 195 20.00 -11.15 -10.68
N LEU A 196 19.98 -10.04 -11.42
CA LEU A 196 19.31 -10.04 -12.71
C LEU A 196 20.11 -10.88 -13.70
N VAL A 197 19.46 -11.85 -14.35
CA VAL A 197 19.96 -12.43 -15.59
C VAL A 197 19.52 -11.47 -16.70
N PRO A 198 20.45 -10.80 -17.42
CA PRO A 198 20.06 -9.96 -18.54
C PRO A 198 19.36 -10.81 -19.61
N PRO A 199 18.35 -10.27 -20.32
CA PRO A 199 17.74 -10.98 -21.44
C PRO A 199 18.83 -11.34 -22.46
N GLU A 200 18.81 -12.58 -22.94
CA GLU A 200 19.68 -13.02 -24.03
C GLU A 200 19.43 -12.10 -25.24
N VAL A 201 20.52 -11.54 -25.78
CA VAL A 201 20.53 -10.64 -26.95
C VAL A 201 20.10 -11.38 -28.21
#